data_AF-A0A2K8SEL1-F1
#
_entry.id   AF-A0A2K8SEL1-F1
#
_cell.length_a   1.000
_cell.length_b   1.000
_cell.length_c   1.000
_cell.angle_alpha   90.00
_cell.angle_beta   90.00
_cell.angle_gamma   90.00
#
_symmetry.space_group_name_H-M   'P 1'
#
loop_
_entity.id
_entity.type
_entity.pdbx_description
1 polymer ?
#
loop_
_entity_poly.entity_id
_entity_poly.type
_entity_poly.pdbx_seq_one_letter_code
_entity_poly.pdbx_strand_id
1 'polypeptide(L)'
;MTNNIKDISERIIPLSAINSLNENGFNTFSYEIDEKTFYEIVQNSDPWLSVSLLRSFYFYYKIYLNKYFIKPLILRKSPSMQEVLENERKLKMKIDKIINILEKQIIH
;
A
#
# COMPACT_ATOMS: atom_id res chain seq x y z
N MET A 1 5.85 -20.55 12.34
CA MET A 1 5.99 -20.15 10.92
C MET A 1 5.08 -18.98 10.52
N THR A 2 4.15 -18.56 11.37
CA THR A 2 3.28 -17.36 11.22
C THR A 2 3.99 -16.02 11.38
N ASN A 3 5.23 -15.98 11.87
CA ASN A 3 5.96 -14.72 12.10
C ASN A 3 6.41 -14.01 10.82
N ASN A 4 6.56 -14.71 9.68
CA ASN A 4 7.13 -14.08 8.49
C ASN A 4 6.21 -13.09 7.78
N ILE A 5 4.88 -13.25 7.80
CA ILE A 5 4.00 -12.36 7.01
C ILE A 5 3.82 -11.01 7.72
N LYS A 6 3.70 -11.04 9.06
CA LYS A 6 3.51 -9.85 9.89
C LYS A 6 4.74 -8.93 9.85
N ASP A 7 5.93 -9.49 10.04
CA ASP A 7 7.22 -8.78 9.98
C ASP A 7 7.48 -8.11 8.61
N ILE A 8 6.81 -8.58 7.55
CA ILE A 8 6.99 -8.03 6.20
C ILE A 8 5.91 -6.99 5.87
N SER A 9 4.68 -7.13 6.35
CA SER A 9 3.70 -6.03 6.30
C SER A 9 4.23 -4.77 6.99
N GLU A 10 4.97 -4.96 8.09
CA GLU A 10 5.68 -3.89 8.82
C GLU A 10 6.76 -3.18 7.98
N ARG A 11 7.22 -3.77 6.86
CA ARG A 11 8.23 -3.17 5.97
C ARG A 11 7.66 -2.69 4.64
N ILE A 12 6.75 -3.46 4.03
CA ILE A 12 6.20 -3.15 2.71
C ILE A 12 5.29 -1.93 2.76
N ILE A 13 4.46 -1.81 3.79
CA ILE A 13 3.50 -0.69 3.87
C ILE A 13 4.23 0.65 4.02
N PRO A 14 5.16 0.83 4.98
CA PRO A 14 5.94 2.07 5.07
C PRO A 14 6.68 2.42 3.78
N LEU A 15 7.36 1.45 3.15
CA LEU A 15 8.07 1.69 1.88
C LEU A 15 7.12 2.16 0.77
N SER A 16 5.94 1.54 0.67
CA SER A 16 4.95 1.90 -0.34
C SER A 16 4.37 3.31 -0.08
N ALA A 17 4.18 3.67 1.19
CA ALA A 17 3.71 4.97 1.60
C ALA A 17 4.73 6.07 1.29
N ILE A 18 5.99 5.88 1.66
CA ILE A 18 7.09 6.83 1.39
C ILE A 18 7.21 7.07 -0.12
N ASN A 19 7.23 6.00 -0.92
CA ASN A 19 7.34 6.13 -2.37
C ASN A 19 6.13 6.85 -2.99
N SER A 20 4.92 6.57 -2.48
CA SER A 20 3.72 7.29 -2.90
C SER A 20 3.80 8.78 -2.58
N LEU A 21 4.17 9.13 -1.35
CA LEU A 21 4.30 10.50 -0.88
C LEU A 21 5.35 11.26 -1.71
N ASN A 22 6.53 10.68 -1.91
CA ASN A 22 7.60 11.30 -2.68
C ASN A 22 7.23 11.49 -4.16
N GLU A 23 6.53 10.53 -4.77
CA GLU A 23 6.03 10.68 -6.16
C GLU A 23 4.99 11.80 -6.29
N ASN A 24 4.21 12.03 -5.24
CA ASN A 24 3.19 13.09 -5.18
C ASN A 24 3.74 14.42 -4.61
N GLY A 25 5.06 14.59 -4.55
CA GLY A 25 5.72 15.86 -4.22
C GLY A 25 5.91 16.13 -2.73
N PHE A 26 5.62 15.17 -1.85
CA PHE A 26 5.97 15.28 -0.44
C PHE A 26 7.46 14.97 -0.26
N ASN A 27 8.20 15.76 0.51
CA ASN A 27 9.59 15.46 0.84
C ASN A 27 9.66 14.65 2.15
N THR A 28 9.38 13.35 2.08
CA THR A 28 9.27 12.48 3.26
C THR A 28 10.44 11.52 3.40
N PHE A 29 10.93 11.36 4.64
CA PHE A 29 12.01 10.43 4.97
C PHE A 29 11.49 9.12 5.55
N SER A 30 12.29 8.06 5.44
CA SER A 30 11.83 6.69 5.68
C SER A 30 11.52 6.32 7.13
N TYR A 31 12.00 7.09 8.10
CA TYR A 31 11.74 6.87 9.53
C TYR A 31 10.50 7.61 10.05
N GLU A 32 9.83 8.41 9.20
CA GLU A 32 8.75 9.31 9.61
C GLU A 32 7.35 8.79 9.27
N ILE A 33 7.26 7.74 8.45
CA ILE A 33 5.99 7.32 7.84
C ILE A 33 5.66 5.86 8.20
N ASP A 34 4.57 5.67 8.93
CA ASP A 34 3.89 4.38 9.10
C ASP A 34 2.54 4.36 8.33
N GLU A 35 1.81 3.24 8.40
CA GLU A 35 0.49 3.11 7.75
C GLU A 35 -0.49 4.19 8.23
N LYS A 36 -0.49 4.48 9.53
CA LYS A 36 -1.44 5.40 10.15
C LYS A 36 -1.16 6.83 9.68
N THR A 37 0.09 7.27 9.76
CA THR A 37 0.54 8.58 9.29
C THR A 37 0.22 8.76 7.80
N PHE A 38 0.45 7.73 6.97
CA PHE A 38 0.07 7.79 5.55
C PHE A 38 -1.42 8.05 5.36
N TYR A 39 -2.28 7.30 6.04
CA TYR A 39 -3.74 7.50 5.92
C TYR A 39 -4.21 8.85 6.49
N GLU A 40 -3.56 9.38 7.53
CA GLU A 40 -3.81 10.74 8.03
C GLU A 40 -3.49 11.80 6.96
N ILE A 41 -2.37 11.66 6.25
CA ILE A 41 -2.02 12.56 5.13
C ILE A 41 -3.06 12.45 4.01
N VAL A 42 -3.46 11.22 3.64
CA VAL A 42 -4.50 10.98 2.63
C VAL A 42 -5.83 11.64 3.03
N GLN A 43 -6.21 11.60 4.30
CA GLN A 43 -7.46 12.19 4.79
C GLN A 43 -7.44 13.72 4.82
N ASN A 44 -6.27 14.32 5.05
CA ASN A 44 -6.10 15.77 5.14
C ASN A 44 -5.77 16.44 3.79
N SER A 45 -5.53 15.65 2.75
CA SER A 45 -5.29 16.14 1.38
C SER A 45 -6.60 16.42 0.65
N ASP A 46 -6.54 17.21 -0.43
CA ASP A 46 -7.70 17.38 -1.31
C ASP A 46 -8.05 16.06 -2.03
N PRO A 47 -9.31 15.85 -2.44
CA PRO A 47 -9.74 14.56 -3.00
C PRO A 47 -8.94 14.07 -4.20
N TRP A 48 -8.43 14.98 -5.05
CA TRP A 48 -7.64 14.59 -6.21
C TRP A 48 -6.28 14.05 -5.78
N LEU A 49 -5.60 14.77 -4.89
CA LEU A 49 -4.33 14.33 -4.32
C LEU A 49 -4.50 13.04 -3.52
N SER A 50 -5.55 12.89 -2.72
CA SER A 50 -5.85 11.67 -1.97
C SER A 50 -6.01 10.45 -2.88
N VAL A 51 -6.70 10.59 -4.03
CA VAL A 51 -6.82 9.51 -5.01
C VAL A 51 -5.45 9.17 -5.62
N SER A 52 -4.66 10.19 -5.97
CA SER A 52 -3.30 10.00 -6.52
C SER A 52 -2.41 9.25 -5.53
N LEU A 53 -2.38 9.68 -4.26
CA LEU A 53 -1.64 9.04 -3.17
C LEU A 53 -2.03 7.56 -2.98
N LEU A 54 -3.33 7.25 -3.00
CA LEU A 54 -3.83 5.89 -2.82
C LEU A 54 -3.46 4.98 -4.01
N ARG A 55 -3.51 5.52 -5.24
CA ARG A 55 -3.12 4.79 -6.46
C ARG A 55 -1.62 4.50 -6.49
N SER A 56 -0.78 5.51 -6.26
CA SER A 56 0.67 5.34 -6.20
C SER A 56 1.05 4.39 -5.07
N PHE A 57 0.42 4.50 -3.89
CA PHE A 57 0.63 3.58 -2.77
C PHE A 57 0.37 2.12 -3.17
N TYR A 58 -0.78 1.84 -3.78
CA TYR A 58 -1.10 0.47 -4.18
C TYR A 58 -0.17 -0.05 -5.29
N PHE A 59 0.25 0.81 -6.22
CA PHE A 59 1.23 0.47 -7.23
C PHE A 59 2.57 0.04 -6.63
N TYR A 60 3.13 0.85 -5.71
CA TYR A 60 4.38 0.51 -5.02
C TYR A 60 4.22 -0.71 -4.13
N TYR A 61 3.08 -0.86 -3.45
CA TYR A 61 2.75 -2.06 -2.68
C TYR A 61 2.87 -3.31 -3.54
N LYS A 62 2.30 -3.32 -4.75
CA LYS A 62 2.43 -4.46 -5.66
C LYS A 62 3.86 -4.75 -6.09
N ILE A 63 4.67 -3.71 -6.35
CA ILE A 63 6.09 -3.87 -6.69
C ILE A 63 6.83 -4.58 -5.55
N TYR A 64 6.67 -4.09 -4.32
CA TYR A 64 7.36 -4.63 -3.16
C TYR A 64 6.82 -6.00 -2.77
N LEU A 65 5.51 -6.22 -2.83
CA LEU A 65 4.91 -7.54 -2.64
C LEU A 65 5.48 -8.56 -3.64
N ASN A 66 5.62 -8.17 -4.91
CA ASN A 66 6.18 -9.05 -5.91
C ASN A 66 7.65 -9.39 -5.63
N LYS A 67 8.45 -8.36 -5.29
CA LYS A 67 9.88 -8.48 -5.01
C LYS A 67 10.17 -9.33 -3.78
N TYR A 68 9.46 -9.08 -2.67
CA TYR A 68 9.78 -9.65 -1.36
C TYR A 68 8.99 -10.90 -1.00
N PHE A 69 7.82 -11.13 -1.62
CA PHE A 69 6.99 -12.30 -1.36
C PHE A 69 6.76 -13.18 -2.57
N ILE A 70 6.09 -12.67 -3.60
CA ILE A 70 5.57 -13.53 -4.68
C ILE A 70 6.71 -14.30 -5.34
N LYS A 71 7.79 -13.62 -5.76
CA LYS A 71 8.96 -14.27 -6.35
C LYS A 71 9.59 -15.31 -5.40
N PRO A 72 9.95 -14.98 -4.14
CA PRO A 72 10.47 -15.96 -3.20
C PRO A 72 9.56 -17.15 -2.89
N LEU A 73 8.25 -16.91 -2.73
CA LEU A 73 7.28 -17.95 -2.38
C LEU A 73 7.01 -18.91 -3.54
N ILE A 74 6.97 -18.41 -4.77
CA ILE A 74 6.88 -19.24 -5.98
C ILE A 74 8.10 -20.15 -6.08
N LEU A 75 9.31 -19.60 -5.92
CA LEU A 75 10.56 -20.38 -5.98
C LEU A 75 10.60 -21.48 -4.92
N ARG A 76 10.01 -21.22 -3.74
CA ARG A 76 9.95 -22.17 -2.62
C ARG A 76 8.72 -23.07 -2.63
N LYS A 77 7.81 -22.91 -3.60
CA LYS A 77 6.49 -23.60 -3.64
C LYS A 77 5.73 -23.52 -2.30
N SER A 78 5.77 -22.36 -1.65
CA SER A 78 5.24 -22.20 -0.30
C SER A 78 3.70 -22.14 -0.29
N PRO A 79 3.02 -22.84 0.64
CA PRO A 79 1.56 -22.75 0.79
C PRO A 79 1.11 -21.36 1.25
N SER A 80 1.99 -20.56 1.86
CA SER A 80 1.72 -19.18 2.27
C SER A 80 1.44 -18.23 1.09
N MET A 81 1.64 -18.68 -0.15
CA MET A 81 1.31 -17.90 -1.34
C MET A 81 -0.18 -17.53 -1.40
N GLN A 82 -1.08 -18.44 -1.04
CA GLN A 82 -2.52 -18.16 -1.05
C GLN A 82 -2.89 -17.07 -0.05
N GLU A 83 -2.29 -17.11 1.14
CA GLU A 83 -2.50 -16.10 2.18
C GLU A 83 -2.01 -14.71 1.73
N VAL A 84 -0.84 -14.64 1.09
CA VAL A 84 -0.30 -13.39 0.53
C VAL A 84 -1.22 -12.81 -0.55
N LEU A 85 -1.74 -13.64 -1.45
CA LEU A 85 -2.68 -13.19 -2.49
C LEU A 85 -4.02 -12.73 -1.91
N GLU A 86 -4.53 -13.41 -0.88
CA GLU A 86 -5.78 -13.03 -0.22
C GLU A 86 -5.63 -11.70 0.53
N ASN A 87 -4.49 -11.46 1.18
CA ASN A 87 -4.20 -10.20 1.85
C ASN A 87 -4.05 -9.04 0.86
N GLU A 88 -3.40 -9.27 -0.29
CA GLU A 88 -3.34 -8.31 -1.39
C GLU A 88 -4.74 -7.94 -1.90
N ARG A 89 -5.59 -8.94 -2.12
CA ARG A 89 -6.98 -8.74 -2.55
C ARG A 89 -7.79 -7.89 -1.56
N LYS A 90 -7.67 -8.18 -0.25
CA LYS A 90 -8.33 -7.41 0.81
C LYS A 90 -7.86 -5.95 0.84
N LEU A 91 -6.56 -5.71 0.70
CA LEU A 91 -6.01 -4.36 0.66
C LEU A 91 -6.52 -3.60 -0.58
N LYS A 92 -6.50 -4.23 -1.75
CA LYS A 92 -7.05 -3.65 -2.99
C LYS A 92 -8.50 -3.22 -2.79
N MET A 93 -9.35 -4.10 -2.25
CA MET A 93 -10.75 -3.78 -1.98
C MET A 93 -10.92 -2.60 -1.01
N LYS A 94 -10.10 -2.51 0.05
CA LYS A 94 -10.10 -1.38 0.99
C LYS A 94 -9.77 -0.08 0.26
N ILE A 95 -8.72 -0.07 -0.56
CA ILE A 95 -8.26 1.11 -1.30
C ILE A 95 -9.29 1.55 -2.34
N ASP A 96 -9.79 0.62 -3.15
CA ASP A 96 -10.80 0.90 -4.18
C ASP A 96 -12.06 1.51 -3.57
N LYS A 97 -12.48 1.02 -2.39
CA LYS A 97 -13.63 1.60 -1.68
C LYS A 97 -13.39 3.06 -1.31
N ILE A 98 -12.20 3.41 -0.84
CA ILE A 98 -11.85 4.79 -0.45
C ILE A 98 -11.78 5.67 -1.71
N ILE A 99 -11.10 5.22 -2.76
CA ILE A 99 -11.00 5.94 -4.04
C ILE A 99 -12.39 6.23 -4.60
N ASN A 100 -13.28 5.24 -4.65
CA ASN A 100 -14.63 5.41 -5.18
C ASN A 100 -15.46 6.44 -4.38
N ILE A 101 -15.18 6.63 -3.09
CA ILE A 101 -15.84 7.66 -2.27
C ILE A 101 -15.28 9.04 -2.64
N LEU A 102 -13.96 9.16 -2.74
CA LEU A 102 -13.26 10.41 -3.06
C LEU A 102 -13.58 10.89 -4.49
N GLU A 103 -13.60 9.99 -5.47
CA GLU A 103 -13.89 10.34 -6.87
C GLU A 103 -15.30 10.93 -7.05
N LYS A 104 -16.27 10.50 -6.23
CA LYS A 104 -17.61 11.10 -6.22
C LYS A 104 -17.61 12.54 -5.71
N GLN A 105 -16.64 12.93 -4.91
CA GLN A 105 -16.48 14.30 -4.41
C GLN A 105 -15.76 15.21 -5.41
N ILE A 106 -15.10 14.65 -6.43
CA ILE A 106 -14.41 15.41 -7.49
C ILE A 106 -15.36 15.83 -8.62
N ILE A 107 -16.37 14.99 -8.91
CA ILE A 107 -17.30 15.19 -10.03
C ILE A 107 -18.43 16.19 -9.68
N HIS A 108 -18.56 16.57 -8.41
CA HIS A 108 -19.52 17.56 -7.90
C HIS A 108 -18.82 18.86 -7.49
#